data_AF-I0X6Z6-F1
#
_entry.id   AF-I0X6Z6-F1
#
_cell.length_a   1.000
_cell.length_b   1.000
_cell.length_c   1.000
_cell.angle_alpha   90.00
_cell.angle_beta   90.00
_cell.angle_gamma   90.00
#
_symmetry.space_group_name_H-M   'P 1'
#
loop_
_entity.id
_entity.type
_entity.pdbx_description
1 polymer ?
#
loop_
_entity_poly.entity_id
_entity_poly.type
_entity_poly.pdbx_seq_one_letter_code
_entity_poly.pdbx_strand_id
1 'polypeptide(L)'
;MCLIFTILAAIIFTIINAVNKKSASPCKSISKIMFMFWGAALMWCVDGIASVMEGEGFFDLSSHDAILGAIIVTAGLLVFCIMLALEKRQK
;
A
#
# COMPACT_ATOMS: atom_id res chain seq x y z
N MET A 1 9.30 0.24 -9.85
CA MET A 1 7.98 -0.39 -10.04
C MET A 1 7.29 -0.61 -8.71
N CYS A 2 7.97 -1.09 -7.67
CA CYS A 2 7.49 -1.14 -6.29
C CYS A 2 6.84 0.16 -5.85
N LEU A 3 7.53 1.29 -6.06
CA LEU A 3 6.99 2.62 -5.72
C LEU A 3 5.64 2.90 -6.41
N ILE A 4 5.54 2.56 -7.70
CA ILE A 4 4.32 2.77 -8.49
C ILE A 4 3.19 1.89 -7.96
N PHE A 5 3.46 0.60 -7.71
CA PHE A 5 2.47 -0.33 -7.17
C PHE A 5 1.96 0.08 -5.78
N THR A 6 2.86 0.48 -4.89
CA THR A 6 2.52 0.88 -3.52
C THR A 6 1.75 2.20 -3.48
N ILE A 7 2.09 3.18 -4.32
CA ILE A 7 1.31 4.42 -4.49
C ILE A 7 -0.09 4.12 -5.04
N LEU A 8 -0.20 3.29 -6.09
CA LEU A 8 -1.50 2.93 -6.67
C LEU A 8 -2.39 2.25 -5.63
N ALA A 9 -1.85 1.29 -4.87
CA ALA A 9 -2.55 0.64 -3.78
C ALA A 9 -2.98 1.65 -2.69
N ALA A 10 -2.09 2.56 -2.30
CA ALA A 10 -2.38 3.60 -1.31
C ALA A 10 -3.55 4.50 -1.75
N ILE A 11 -3.55 4.95 -3.01
CA ILE A 11 -4.62 5.77 -3.59
C ILE A 11 -5.95 5.01 -3.58
N ILE A 12 -5.96 3.76 -4.05
CA ILE A 12 -7.16 2.92 -4.07
C ILE A 12 -7.73 2.79 -2.66
N PHE A 13 -6.90 2.45 -1.68
CA PHE A 13 -7.35 2.31 -0.29
C PHE A 13 -7.76 3.64 0.34
N THR A 14 -7.18 4.78 -0.06
CA THR A 14 -7.65 6.11 0.36
C THR A 14 -9.05 6.40 -0.17
N ILE A 15 -9.33 6.09 -1.44
CA ILE A 15 -10.67 6.24 -2.03
C ILE A 15 -11.68 5.34 -1.31
N ILE A 16 -11.34 4.05 -1.11
CA ILE A 16 -12.18 3.10 -0.38
C ILE A 16 -12.43 3.60 1.06
N ASN A 17 -11.41 4.11 1.74
CA ASN A 17 -11.53 4.66 3.09
C ASN A 17 -12.44 5.89 3.14
N ALA A 18 -12.36 6.78 2.14
CA ALA A 18 -13.20 7.97 2.06
C ALA A 18 -14.69 7.62 1.90
N VAL A 19 -15.00 6.59 1.11
CA VAL A 19 -16.37 6.06 0.98
C VAL A 19 -16.81 5.35 2.27
N ASN A 20 -15.95 4.49 2.85
CA ASN A 20 -16.25 3.76 4.07
C ASN A 20 -16.51 4.67 5.29
N LYS A 21 -15.81 5.80 5.40
CA LYS A 21 -16.03 6.79 6.48
C LYS A 21 -17.44 7.41 6.45
N LYS A 22 -18.12 7.38 5.30
CA LYS A 22 -19.50 7.87 5.17
C LYS A 22 -20.55 6.82 5.56
N SER A 23 -20.15 5.57 5.81
CA SER A 23 -21.05 4.49 6.21
C SER A 23 -21.43 4.59 7.69
N ALA A 24 -22.64 4.16 8.04
CA ALA A 24 -23.14 4.11 9.42
C ALA A 24 -22.32 3.19 10.33
N SER A 25 -21.56 2.24 9.77
CA SER A 25 -20.68 1.33 10.53
C SER A 25 -19.30 1.19 9.86
N PRO A 26 -18.41 2.20 10.02
CA PRO A 26 -17.13 2.23 9.30
C PRO A 26 -16.22 1.08 9.71
N CYS A 27 -15.64 0.39 8.72
CA CYS A 27 -14.63 -0.63 8.94
C CYS A 27 -13.27 0.02 9.25
N LYS A 28 -12.74 -0.23 10.44
CA LYS A 28 -11.46 0.37 10.89
C LYS A 28 -10.25 -0.24 10.19
N SER A 29 -10.36 -1.48 9.72
CA SER A 29 -9.27 -2.19 9.03
C SER A 29 -8.86 -1.51 7.71
N ILE A 30 -9.79 -0.82 7.04
CA ILE A 30 -9.51 -0.09 5.79
C ILE A 30 -8.56 1.10 6.03
N SER A 31 -8.72 1.84 7.13
CA SER A 31 -7.80 2.94 7.45
C SER A 31 -6.40 2.42 7.79
N LYS A 32 -6.29 1.26 8.47
CA LYS A 32 -5.00 0.66 8.82
C LYS A 32 -4.21 0.24 7.58
N ILE A 33 -4.85 -0.45 6.64
CA ILE A 33 -4.17 -0.87 5.40
C ILE A 33 -3.81 0.32 4.50
N MET A 34 -4.65 1.36 4.46
CA MET A 34 -4.34 2.61 3.75
C MET A 34 -3.02 3.21 4.25
N PHE A 35 -2.83 3.34 5.58
CA PHE A 35 -1.58 3.84 6.13
C PHE A 35 -0.39 2.91 5.90
N MET A 36 -0.60 1.59 5.88
CA MET A 36 0.45 0.63 5.55
C MET A 36 0.97 0.85 4.12
N PHE A 37 0.09 1.02 3.13
CA PHE A 37 0.50 1.30 1.75
C PHE A 37 1.13 2.68 1.58
N TRP A 38 0.66 3.71 2.30
CA TRP A 38 1.34 5.01 2.30
C TRP A 38 2.73 4.96 2.94
N GLY A 39 2.90 4.19 4.02
CA GLY A 39 4.21 3.99 4.65
C GLY A 39 5.18 3.25 3.72
N ALA A 40 4.71 2.22 3.02
CA ALA A 40 5.47 1.54 1.99
C ALA A 40 5.86 2.50 0.84
N ALA A 41 4.90 3.26 0.31
CA ALA A 41 5.18 4.26 -0.73
C ALA A 41 6.24 5.28 -0.28
N LEU A 42 6.17 5.76 0.98
CA LEU A 42 7.16 6.68 1.52
C LEU A 42 8.56 6.04 1.62
N MET A 43 8.65 4.79 2.09
CA MET A 43 9.91 4.04 2.13
C MET A 43 10.55 3.96 0.74
N TRP A 44 9.79 3.57 -0.28
CA TRP A 44 10.31 3.50 -1.65
C TRP A 44 10.55 4.87 -2.30
N CYS A 45 9.87 5.94 -1.86
CA CYS A 45 10.22 7.30 -2.27
C CYS A 45 11.62 7.66 -1.76
N VAL A 46 11.96 7.34 -0.50
CA VAL A 46 13.28 7.62 0.07
C VAL A 46 14.36 6.81 -0.66
N ASP A 47 14.07 5.55 -0.98
CA ASP A 47 14.93 4.69 -1.81
C ASP A 47 15.21 5.34 -3.18
N GLY A 48 14.16 5.79 -3.88
CA GLY A 48 14.33 6.49 -5.16
C GLY A 48 15.12 7.80 -5.08
N ILE A 49 15.01 8.55 -3.96
CA ILE A 49 15.85 9.74 -3.72
C ILE A 49 17.32 9.33 -3.59
N ALA A 50 17.61 8.26 -2.83
CA ALA A 50 18.96 7.75 -2.66
C ALA A 50 19.57 7.29 -4.00
N SER A 51 18.81 6.55 -4.82
CA SER A 51 19.24 6.13 -6.17
C SER A 51 19.59 7.33 -7.07
N VAL A 52 18.80 8.40 -7.04
CA VAL A 52 19.10 9.62 -7.79
C VAL A 52 20.39 10.29 -7.30
N MET A 53 20.66 10.29 -6.00
CA MET A 53 21.90 10.82 -5.44
C MET A 53 23.13 10.00 -5.87
N GLU A 54 22.95 8.72 -6.17
CA GLU A 54 23.98 7.81 -6.68
C GLU A 54 24.15 7.89 -8.21
N GLY A 55 23.34 8.70 -8.89
CA GLY A 55 23.38 8.89 -10.34
C GLY A 55 22.50 7.92 -11.13
N GLU A 56 21.66 7.15 -10.44
CA GLU A 56 20.67 6.27 -11.05
C GLU A 56 19.30 6.96 -11.24
N GLY A 57 18.33 6.24 -11.80
CA GLY A 57 16.97 6.74 -11.98
C GLY A 57 16.15 6.70 -10.69
N PHE A 58 15.22 7.64 -10.54
CA PHE A 58 14.28 7.66 -9.39
C PHE A 58 13.35 6.43 -9.35
N PHE A 59 12.99 5.91 -10.51
CA PHE A 59 12.18 4.71 -10.62
C PHE A 59 13.06 3.54 -11.06
N ASP A 60 13.11 2.50 -10.23
CA ASP A 60 13.64 1.21 -10.69
C ASP A 60 12.61 0.53 -11.60
N LEU A 61 12.92 0.34 -12.87
CA LEU A 61 12.03 -0.31 -13.85
C LEU A 61 12.39 -1.79 -14.09
N SER A 62 13.26 -2.36 -13.26
CA SER A 62 13.67 -3.76 -13.30
C SER A 62 12.49 -4.71 -13.10
N SER A 63 12.53 -5.85 -13.80
CA SER A 63 11.55 -6.93 -13.61
C SER A 63 11.57 -7.50 -12.19
N HIS A 64 12.72 -7.49 -11.52
CA HIS A 64 12.84 -7.97 -10.14
C HIS A 64 12.09 -7.04 -9.18
N ASP A 65 12.20 -5.72 -9.36
CA ASP A 65 11.48 -4.74 -8.57
C ASP A 65 9.96 -4.79 -8.85
N ALA A 66 9.57 -5.08 -10.09
CA ALA A 66 8.16 -5.31 -10.41
C ALA A 66 7.57 -6.52 -9.67
N ILE A 67 8.31 -7.64 -9.60
CA ILE A 67 7.91 -8.84 -8.85
C ILE A 67 7.80 -8.52 -7.36
N LEU A 68 8.78 -7.79 -6.80
CA LEU A 68 8.75 -7.37 -5.41
C LEU A 68 7.51 -6.51 -5.12
N GLY A 69 7.18 -5.56 -5.99
CA GLY A 69 6.00 -4.71 -5.86
C GLY A 69 4.70 -5.51 -5.86
N ALA A 70 4.60 -6.52 -6.74
CA ALA A 70 3.47 -7.44 -6.76
C ALA A 70 3.36 -8.23 -5.44
N ILE A 71 4.47 -8.78 -4.94
CA ILE A 71 4.51 -9.52 -3.67
C ILE A 71 4.03 -8.64 -2.51
N ILE A 72 4.52 -7.40 -2.43
CA ILE A 72 4.15 -6.44 -1.37
C ILE A 72 2.64 -6.15 -1.41
N VAL A 73 2.08 -5.89 -2.59
CA VAL A 73 0.64 -5.64 -2.75
C VAL A 73 -0.18 -6.87 -2.36
N THR A 74 0.20 -8.06 -2.83
CA THR A 74 -0.49 -9.31 -2.48
C THR A 74 -0.43 -9.60 -0.98
N ALA A 75 0.73 -9.41 -0.34
CA ALA A 75 0.89 -9.58 1.09
C ALA A 75 0.04 -8.56 1.89
N GLY A 76 0.02 -7.30 1.47
CA GLY A 76 -0.83 -6.28 2.07
C GLY A 76 -2.32 -6.62 1.96
N LEU A 77 -2.76 -7.11 0.80
CA LEU A 77 -4.14 -7.57 0.60
C LEU A 77 -4.47 -8.79 1.47
N LEU A 78 -3.53 -9.73 1.65
CA LEU A 78 -3.70 -10.87 2.54
C LEU A 78 -3.90 -10.42 3.99
N VAL A 79 -3.05 -9.50 4.48
CA VAL A 79 -3.18 -8.90 5.81
C VAL A 79 -4.53 -8.19 5.95
N PHE A 80 -4.96 -7.44 4.94
CA PHE A 80 -6.27 -6.80 4.91
C PHE A 80 -7.42 -7.81 5.05
N CYS A 81 -7.39 -8.90 4.29
CA CYS A 81 -8.39 -9.97 4.36
C CYS A 81 -8.46 -10.58 5.77
N ILE A 82 -7.31 -10.85 6.39
CA ILE A 82 -7.24 -11.38 7.76
C ILE A 82 -7.84 -10.37 8.75
N MET A 83 -7.45 -9.09 8.67
CA MET A 83 -7.98 -8.05 9.55
C MET A 83 -9.49 -7.87 9.39
N LEU A 84 -10.00 -7.91 8.16
CA LEU A 84 -11.42 -7.82 7.87
C LEU A 84 -12.20 -9.01 8.46
N ALA A 85 -11.64 -10.23 8.36
CA ALA A 85 -12.22 -11.42 8.95
C ALA A 85 -12.27 -11.34 10.48
N LEU A 86 -11.20 -10.85 11.12
CA LEU A 86 -11.15 -10.64 12.56
C LEU A 86 -12.15 -9.56 13.02
N GLU A 87 -12.26 -8.45 12.29
CA GLU A 87 -13.21 -7.38 12.62
C GLU A 87 -14.68 -7.84 12.52
N LYS A 88 -15.00 -8.70 11.54
CA LYS A 88 -16.33 -9.31 11.43
C LYS A 88 -16.66 -10.26 12.58
N ARG A 89 -15.67 -10.95 13.16
CA ARG A 89 -15.90 -11.86 14.30
C ARG A 89 -16.13 -11.14 15.64
N GLN A 90 -15.83 -9.84 15.71
CA GLN A 90 -15.96 -9.03 16.92
C GLN A 90 -17.25 -8.19 16.96
N LYS A 91 -18.06 -8.22 15.89
CA LYS A 91 -19.41 -7.65 15.83
C LYS A 91 -20.45 -8.74 16.01
#